data_AF-A0A2M7D0Z7-F1
#
_entry.id   AF-A0A2M7D0Z7-F1
#
_cell.length_a   1.000
_cell.length_b   1.000
_cell.length_c   1.000
_cell.angle_alpha   90.00
_cell.angle_beta   90.00
_cell.angle_gamma   90.00
#
_symmetry.space_group_name_H-M   'P 1'
#
loop_
_entity.id
_entity.type
_entity.pdbx_description
1 polymer ?
#
loop_
_entity_poly.entity_id
_entity_poly.type
_entity_poly.pdbx_seq_one_letter_code
_entity_poly.pdbx_strand_id
1 'polypeptide(L)'
;MKPSHKKVNTPHSNKRKSPPKKSPLDVAPKNEVKEMFLNWFRKNNHIGQVMTKQDVVRNVLTKLNAKQDDALEEAMNELKSEGIIEIEEGTLNLILTKVGVASI
;
A
#
# COMPACT_ATOMS: atom_id res chain seq x y z
N MET A 1 12.84 -35.05 55.24
CA MET A 1 11.85 -34.16 54.59
C MET A 1 12.58 -33.26 53.61
N LYS A 2 12.26 -33.30 52.31
CA LYS A 2 12.86 -32.46 51.25
C LYS A 2 11.73 -31.74 50.50
N PRO A 3 11.88 -30.43 50.18
CA PRO A 3 10.80 -29.63 49.63
C PRO A 3 10.59 -29.85 48.13
N SER A 4 9.34 -29.63 47.74
CA SER A 4 8.73 -29.82 46.42
C SER A 4 9.22 -28.80 45.38
N HIS A 5 9.67 -29.27 44.22
CA HIS A 5 9.91 -28.43 43.04
C HIS A 5 8.60 -28.20 42.28
N LYS A 6 8.00 -27.01 42.40
CA LYS A 6 6.91 -26.55 41.53
C LYS A 6 7.50 -26.01 40.22
N LYS A 7 7.21 -26.69 39.11
CA LYS A 7 7.52 -26.21 37.75
C LYS A 7 6.52 -25.15 37.30
N VAL A 8 7.10 -24.17 36.60
CA VAL A 8 6.59 -22.99 35.90
C VAL A 8 5.41 -23.31 34.97
N ASN A 9 4.43 -22.40 34.89
CA ASN A 9 3.72 -22.11 33.63
C ASN A 9 3.23 -20.66 33.63
N THR A 10 3.85 -19.86 32.77
CA THR A 10 3.49 -18.47 32.43
C THR A 10 2.21 -18.44 31.57
N PRO A 11 1.42 -17.35 31.63
CA PRO A 11 0.14 -17.28 30.92
C PRO A 11 0.35 -17.12 29.40
N HIS A 12 -0.41 -17.90 28.64
CA HIS A 12 -0.55 -17.79 27.19
C HIS A 12 -1.01 -16.38 26.80
N SER A 13 -0.10 -15.57 26.26
CA SER A 13 -0.46 -14.34 25.55
C SER A 13 -1.07 -14.72 24.20
N ASN A 14 -2.35 -14.41 24.02
CA ASN A 14 -3.06 -14.49 22.75
C ASN A 14 -2.32 -13.65 21.70
N LYS A 15 -1.49 -14.31 20.88
CA LYS A 15 -0.93 -13.72 19.67
C LYS A 15 -2.09 -13.35 18.74
N ARG A 16 -2.41 -12.05 18.70
CA ARG A 16 -3.11 -11.45 17.56
C ARG A 16 -2.38 -11.91 16.31
N LYS A 17 -3.06 -12.68 15.45
CA LYS A 17 -2.54 -13.11 14.15
C LYS A 17 -2.20 -11.84 13.37
N SER A 18 -0.91 -11.57 13.22
CA SER A 18 -0.42 -10.57 12.29
C SER A 18 -0.95 -10.93 10.89
N PRO A 19 -1.32 -9.96 10.04
CA PRO A 19 -1.66 -10.23 8.65
C PRO A 19 -0.51 -11.01 7.99
N PRO A 20 -0.80 -11.90 7.03
CA PRO A 20 0.21 -12.77 6.44
C PRO A 20 1.33 -11.90 5.87
N LYS A 21 2.57 -12.14 6.32
CA LYS A 21 3.76 -11.45 5.82
C LYS A 21 3.93 -11.84 4.36
N LYS A 22 3.48 -10.96 3.45
CA LYS A 22 3.82 -11.01 2.03
C LYS A 22 5.35 -11.09 1.89
N SER A 23 5.82 -11.92 0.98
CA SER A 23 7.25 -12.20 0.84
C SER A 23 8.01 -10.89 0.48
N PRO A 24 9.26 -10.69 0.93
CA PRO A 24 10.02 -9.47 0.60
C PRO A 24 10.16 -9.21 -0.90
N LEU A 25 10.06 -10.26 -1.73
CA LEU A 25 10.12 -10.19 -3.19
C LEU A 25 8.82 -9.67 -3.81
N ASP A 26 7.66 -9.88 -3.18
CA ASP A 26 6.36 -9.36 -3.63
C ASP A 26 6.12 -7.91 -3.18
N VAL A 27 6.83 -7.47 -2.12
CA VAL A 27 6.73 -6.11 -1.59
C VAL A 27 7.44 -5.10 -2.50
N ALA A 28 8.53 -5.50 -3.16
CA ALA A 28 9.31 -4.62 -4.03
C ALA A 28 8.52 -4.12 -5.26
N PRO A 29 7.87 -5.00 -6.07
CA PRO A 29 7.06 -4.59 -7.20
C PRO A 29 5.96 -3.60 -6.80
N LYS A 30 5.20 -3.91 -5.73
CA LYS A 30 4.11 -3.07 -5.24
C LYS A 30 4.61 -1.69 -4.80
N ASN A 31 5.70 -1.65 -4.02
CA ASN A 31 6.26 -0.38 -3.55
C ASN A 31 6.76 0.48 -4.71
N GLU A 32 7.37 -0.13 -5.74
CA GLU A 32 7.76 0.58 -6.95
C GLU A 32 6.55 1.20 -7.65
N VAL A 33 5.44 0.46 -7.77
CA VAL A 33 4.20 1.02 -8.35
C VAL A 33 3.64 2.16 -7.50
N LYS A 34 3.62 2.02 -6.16
CA LYS A 34 3.22 3.13 -5.26
C LYS A 34 4.06 4.36 -5.51
N GLU A 35 5.39 4.22 -5.55
CA GLU A 35 6.31 5.33 -5.82
C GLU A 35 6.06 5.97 -7.19
N MET A 36 5.67 5.22 -8.21
CA MET A 36 5.33 5.80 -9.52
C MET A 36 4.10 6.72 -9.45
N PHE A 37 3.06 6.32 -8.73
CA PHE A 37 1.90 7.18 -8.48
C PHE A 37 2.29 8.43 -7.66
N LEU A 38 3.00 8.23 -6.55
CA LEU A 38 3.41 9.34 -5.68
C LEU A 38 4.33 10.30 -6.42
N ASN A 39 5.25 9.82 -7.25
CA ASN A 39 6.13 10.67 -8.04
C ASN A 39 5.36 11.49 -9.08
N TRP A 40 4.31 10.93 -9.69
CA TRP A 40 3.43 11.69 -10.57
C TRP A 40 2.70 12.78 -9.79
N PHE A 41 2.16 12.47 -8.61
CA PHE A 41 1.48 13.45 -7.76
C PHE A 41 2.43 14.52 -7.20
N ARG A 42 3.68 14.17 -6.85
CA ARG A 42 4.73 15.13 -6.44
C ARG A 42 5.06 16.13 -7.54
N LYS A 43 5.05 15.71 -8.81
CA LYS A 43 5.24 16.61 -9.95
C LYS A 43 4.05 17.53 -10.18
N ASN A 44 2.85 17.08 -9.79
CA ASN A 44 1.59 17.79 -9.94
C ASN A 44 0.99 18.13 -8.57
N ASN A 45 1.83 18.61 -7.64
CA ASN A 45 1.54 18.65 -6.20
C ASN A 45 0.47 19.68 -5.81
N HIS A 46 -0.79 19.33 -6.08
CA HIS A 46 -1.96 20.12 -5.74
C HIS A 46 -3.06 19.22 -5.17
N ILE A 47 -3.73 19.71 -4.12
CA ILE A 47 -4.87 19.03 -3.51
C ILE A 47 -5.98 18.90 -4.56
N GLY A 48 -6.56 17.70 -4.69
CA GLY A 48 -7.59 17.43 -5.68
C GLY A 48 -7.03 17.21 -7.09
N GLN A 49 -5.71 17.09 -7.25
CA GLN A 49 -5.11 16.74 -8.53
C GLN A 49 -5.66 15.39 -8.99
N VAL A 50 -6.18 15.37 -10.21
CA VAL A 50 -6.75 14.17 -10.83
C VAL A 50 -5.73 13.59 -11.79
N MET A 51 -5.33 12.35 -11.53
CA MET A 51 -4.62 11.50 -12.48
C MET A 51 -5.66 10.72 -13.28
N THR A 52 -5.84 11.11 -14.54
CA THR A 52 -6.85 10.49 -15.39
C THR A 52 -6.43 9.09 -15.81
N LYS A 53 -7.38 8.28 -16.31
CA LYS A 53 -7.05 6.97 -16.92
C LYS A 53 -5.91 7.08 -17.95
N GLN A 54 -5.87 8.13 -18.76
CA GLN A 54 -4.80 8.31 -19.74
C GLN A 54 -3.45 8.55 -19.08
N ASP A 55 -3.41 9.30 -17.99
CA ASP A 55 -2.19 9.53 -17.22
C ASP A 55 -1.72 8.27 -16.52
N VAL A 56 -2.63 7.47 -15.96
CA VAL A 56 -2.31 6.16 -15.38
C VAL A 56 -1.71 5.24 -16.44
N VAL A 57 -2.33 5.18 -17.63
CA VAL A 57 -1.79 4.38 -18.74
C VAL A 57 -0.40 4.88 -19.12
N ARG A 58 -0.23 6.17 -19.38
CA ARG A 58 1.02 6.74 -19.91
C ARG A 58 2.17 6.82 -18.91
N ASN A 59 1.88 6.97 -17.62
CA ASN A 59 2.91 7.20 -16.61
C ASN A 59 3.18 5.96 -15.75
N VAL A 60 2.21 5.05 -15.66
CA VAL A 60 2.31 3.84 -14.83
C VAL A 60 2.31 2.61 -15.72
N LEU A 61 1.21 2.29 -16.43
CA LEU A 61 1.09 1.05 -17.21
C LEU A 61 2.16 0.89 -18.30
N THR A 62 2.57 1.96 -18.98
CA THR A 62 3.65 1.91 -19.99
C THR A 62 5.03 1.56 -19.41
N LYS A 63 5.20 1.74 -18.10
CA LYS A 63 6.45 1.50 -17.37
C LYS A 63 6.37 0.28 -16.46
N LEU A 64 5.19 -0.34 -16.36
CA LEU A 64 4.97 -1.56 -15.59
C LEU A 64 5.51 -2.78 -16.36
N ASN A 65 6.18 -3.66 -15.63
CA ASN A 65 6.54 -4.98 -16.11
C ASN A 65 5.44 -5.99 -15.74
N ALA A 66 5.38 -7.12 -16.45
CA ALA A 66 4.36 -8.17 -16.22
C ALA A 66 4.25 -8.67 -14.76
N LYS A 67 5.32 -8.54 -13.96
CA LYS A 67 5.31 -8.90 -12.52
C LYS A 67 4.67 -7.85 -11.62
N GLN A 68 4.61 -6.60 -12.07
CA GLN A 68 4.06 -5.47 -11.32
C GLN A 68 2.58 -5.23 -11.68
N ASP A 69 2.06 -5.88 -12.71
CA ASP A 69 0.66 -5.76 -13.13
C ASP A 69 -0.28 -6.29 -12.03
N ASP A 70 0.07 -7.44 -11.45
CA ASP A 70 -0.62 -7.98 -10.27
C ASP A 70 -0.46 -7.09 -9.02
N ALA A 71 0.64 -6.34 -8.94
CA ALA A 71 0.95 -5.45 -7.83
C ALA A 71 0.31 -4.06 -7.97
N LEU A 72 -0.20 -3.72 -9.15
CA LEU A 72 -0.81 -2.42 -9.45
C LEU A 72 -2.09 -2.22 -8.66
N GLU A 73 -2.99 -3.22 -8.73
CA GLU A 73 -4.26 -3.17 -8.03
C GLU A 73 -4.05 -3.11 -6.51
N GLU A 74 -3.10 -3.91 -5.98
CA GLU A 74 -2.75 -3.85 -4.57
C GLU A 74 -2.18 -2.48 -4.15
N ALA A 75 -1.29 -1.90 -4.96
CA ALA A 75 -0.73 -0.57 -4.69
C ALA A 75 -1.81 0.51 -4.67
N MET A 76 -2.74 0.49 -5.64
CA MET A 76 -3.87 1.44 -5.70
C MET A 76 -4.79 1.28 -4.48
N ASN A 77 -5.14 0.04 -4.13
CA ASN A 77 -5.98 -0.25 -2.98
C ASN A 77 -5.31 0.19 -1.67
N GLU A 78 -4.00 0.03 -1.54
CA GLU A 78 -3.26 0.46 -0.35
C GLU A 78 -3.24 1.99 -0.22
N LEU A 79 -2.91 2.70 -1.31
CA LEU A 79 -2.96 4.17 -1.34
C LEU A 79 -4.37 4.71 -1.04
N LYS A 80 -5.41 4.01 -1.52
CA LYS A 80 -6.81 4.32 -1.19
C LYS A 80 -7.10 4.06 0.29
N SER A 81 -6.64 2.93 0.83
CA SER A 81 -6.86 2.56 2.24
C SER A 81 -6.14 3.49 3.22
N GLU A 82 -4.98 4.03 2.82
CA GLU A 82 -4.21 5.03 3.55
C GLU A 82 -4.83 6.44 3.42
N GLY A 83 -5.85 6.59 2.56
CA GLY A 83 -6.51 7.86 2.28
C GLY A 83 -5.63 8.84 1.50
N ILE A 84 -4.51 8.39 0.92
CA ILE A 84 -3.60 9.22 0.12
C ILE A 84 -4.28 9.62 -1.19
N ILE A 85 -4.99 8.67 -1.80
CA ILE A 85 -5.76 8.89 -3.02
C ILE A 85 -7.21 8.45 -2.83
N GLU A 86 -8.10 9.07 -3.59
CA GLU A 86 -9.47 8.59 -3.81
C GLU A 86 -9.59 8.07 -5.24
N ILE A 87 -10.37 7.00 -5.41
CA ILE A 87 -10.67 6.45 -6.73
C ILE A 87 -12.11 6.83 -7.03
N GLU A 88 -12.32 7.59 -8.09
CA GLU A 88 -13.66 7.97 -8.54
C GLU A 88 -14.39 6.71 -9.07
N GLU A 89 -15.59 6.44 -8.55
CA GLU A 89 -16.32 5.23 -8.94
C GLU A 89 -16.78 5.28 -10.40
N GLY A 90 -16.48 4.22 -11.16
CA GLY A 90 -16.84 4.12 -12.58
C GLY A 90 -15.81 4.71 -13.55
N THR A 91 -14.81 5.44 -13.06
CA THR A 91 -13.68 5.94 -13.85
C THR A 91 -12.36 5.45 -13.24
N LEU A 92 -11.31 5.26 -14.04
CA LEU A 92 -9.96 4.95 -13.54
C LEU A 92 -9.22 6.23 -13.15
N ASN A 93 -9.94 7.19 -12.56
CA ASN A 93 -9.40 8.47 -12.14
C ASN A 93 -8.97 8.39 -10.67
N LEU A 94 -7.71 8.74 -10.41
CA LEU A 94 -7.13 8.80 -9.07
C LEU A 94 -7.04 10.26 -8.65
N ILE A 95 -7.62 10.61 -7.52
CA ILE A 95 -7.68 11.96 -7.01
C ILE A 95 -6.77 12.05 -5.78
N LEU A 96 -5.84 13.01 -5.78
CA LEU A 96 -4.98 13.24 -4.63
C LEU A 96 -5.74 13.94 -3.49
N THR A 97 -5.75 13.34 -2.31
CA THR A 97 -6.44 13.91 -1.16
C THR A 97 -5.55 14.92 -0.43
N LYS A 98 -6.14 15.62 0.55
CA LYS A 98 -5.38 16.46 1.49
C LYS A 98 -4.35 15.66 2.29
N VAL A 99 -4.70 14.43 2.67
CA VAL A 99 -3.80 13.52 3.39
C VAL A 99 -2.64 13.12 2.50
N GLY A 100 -2.92 12.83 1.23
CA GLY A 100 -1.90 12.51 0.24
C GLY A 100 -0.89 13.64 0.04
N VAL A 101 -1.35 14.88 -0.15
CA VAL A 101 -0.48 16.06 -0.26
C VAL A 101 0.40 16.25 0.98
N ALA A 102 -0.13 16.00 2.17
CA ALA A 102 0.66 16.09 3.41
C ALA A 102 1.67 14.94 3.58
N SER A 103 1.50 13.84 2.84
CA SER A 103 2.31 12.62 2.96
C SER A 103 3.40 12.49 1.89
N ILE A 104 3.42 13.35 0.86
CA ILE A 104 4.34 13.27 -0.29
C ILE A 104 5.32 14.43 -0.38
#